data_AF-A0A2X3JED6-F1
#
_entry.id   AF-A0A2X3JED6-F1
#
_cell.length_a   1.000
_cell.length_b   1.000
_cell.length_c   1.000
_cell.angle_alpha   90.00
_cell.angle_beta   90.00
_cell.angle_gamma   90.00
#
_symmetry.space_group_name_H-M   'P 1'
#
loop_
_entity.id
_entity.type
_entity.pdbx_description
1 polymer ?
#
loop_
_entity_poly.entity_id
_entity_poly.type
_entity_poly.pdbx_seq_one_letter_code
_entity_poly.pdbx_strand_id
1 'polypeptide(L)'
;MTSASAKSSCACTALPVINLFPLESDPLTINSLQTEYPLRPMRVQDGHTEIYTVDSVISSHQQVYAPFSSFRHKGGMMRHDAADYYYHTRVRRGPSGLYNTWLIVGGEAFDNHTVPEDESLSLTLTGTNGQLPRRALQSTRARYGDENHFRQYCSA
;
A
#
# COMPACT_ATOMS: atom_id res chain seq x y z
N MET A 1 -17.02 54.29 -18.59
CA MET A 1 -17.96 53.16 -18.47
C MET A 1 -17.31 51.97 -19.20
N THR A 2 -16.51 51.21 -18.44
CA THR A 2 -16.70 49.80 -18.05
C THR A 2 -15.89 48.85 -18.93
N SER A 3 -14.68 48.52 -18.49
CA SER A 3 -13.86 47.42 -19.00
C SER A 3 -14.48 46.09 -18.56
N ALA A 4 -14.89 45.27 -19.54
CA ALA A 4 -15.37 43.93 -19.28
C ALA A 4 -14.16 43.00 -19.05
N SER A 5 -13.97 42.59 -17.80
CA SER A 5 -13.01 41.54 -17.42
C SER A 5 -13.59 40.18 -17.79
N ALA A 6 -12.96 39.49 -18.74
CA ALA A 6 -13.33 38.13 -19.11
C ALA A 6 -12.92 37.15 -18.00
N LYS A 7 -13.90 36.62 -17.26
CA LYS A 7 -13.68 35.49 -16.34
C LYS A 7 -13.68 34.20 -17.15
N SER A 8 -12.48 33.68 -17.40
CA SER A 8 -12.30 32.33 -17.94
C SER A 8 -12.65 31.30 -16.86
N SER A 9 -13.88 30.79 -16.88
CA SER A 9 -14.29 29.63 -16.09
C SER A 9 -14.05 28.36 -16.90
N CYS A 10 -12.90 27.70 -16.70
CA CYS A 10 -12.69 26.34 -17.18
C CYS A 10 -12.77 25.40 -15.97
N ALA A 11 -13.95 24.81 -15.77
CA ALA A 11 -14.16 23.74 -14.80
C ALA A 11 -13.93 22.39 -15.50
N CYS A 12 -12.67 22.04 -15.75
CA CYS A 12 -12.33 20.63 -15.93
C CYS A 12 -12.35 20.00 -14.54
N THR A 13 -13.19 19.00 -14.33
CA THR A 13 -13.21 18.22 -13.09
C THR A 13 -11.90 17.44 -13.00
N ALA A 14 -10.88 18.05 -12.40
CA ALA A 14 -9.66 17.35 -12.04
C ALA A 14 -9.99 16.41 -10.87
N LEU A 15 -9.98 15.11 -11.13
CA LEU A 15 -10.01 14.13 -10.06
C LEU A 15 -8.67 14.18 -9.33
N PRO A 16 -8.66 14.13 -7.99
CA PRO A 16 -7.41 14.11 -7.23
C PRO A 16 -6.63 12.85 -7.59
N VAL A 17 -5.43 13.01 -8.15
CA VAL A 17 -4.50 11.90 -8.37
C VAL A 17 -3.82 11.61 -7.02
N ILE A 18 -4.06 10.42 -6.47
CA ILE A 18 -3.32 9.90 -5.32
C ILE A 18 -2.13 9.12 -5.87
N ASN A 19 -0.93 9.39 -5.37
CA ASN A 19 0.27 8.69 -5.81
C ASN A 19 0.40 7.33 -5.11
N LEU A 20 -0.21 6.30 -5.69
CA LEU A 20 -0.10 4.91 -5.25
C LEU A 20 0.92 4.16 -6.09
N PHE A 21 1.80 3.40 -5.44
CA PHE A 21 2.81 2.58 -6.12
C PHE A 21 2.97 1.23 -5.41
N PRO A 22 3.30 0.16 -6.15
CA PRO A 22 3.58 -1.14 -5.54
C PRO A 22 4.85 -1.05 -4.69
N LEU A 23 4.82 -1.76 -3.56
CA LEU A 23 5.87 -1.84 -2.58
C LEU A 23 5.99 -3.29 -2.10
N GLU A 24 7.22 -3.72 -1.80
CA GLU A 24 7.47 -4.98 -1.12
C GLU A 24 7.94 -4.73 0.32
N SER A 25 7.64 -5.67 1.20
CA SER A 25 8.17 -5.66 2.55
C SER A 25 9.47 -6.47 2.63
N ASP A 26 10.32 -6.14 3.60
CA ASP A 26 11.31 -7.10 4.07
C ASP A 26 10.59 -8.38 4.55
N PRO A 27 11.19 -9.58 4.39
CA PRO A 27 10.60 -10.81 4.88
C PRO A 27 10.42 -10.73 6.39
N LEU A 28 9.20 -11.01 6.85
CA LEU A 28 8.83 -10.92 8.26
C LEU A 28 8.85 -12.33 8.87
N THR A 29 9.83 -12.62 9.72
CA THR A 29 9.84 -13.85 10.53
C THR A 29 8.81 -13.75 11.64
N ILE A 30 7.97 -14.76 11.78
CA ILE A 30 6.90 -14.82 12.78
C ILE A 30 7.17 -15.91 13.82
N ASN A 31 6.54 -15.77 14.98
CA ASN A 31 6.55 -16.71 16.08
C ASN A 31 5.10 -16.97 16.54
N SER A 32 4.77 -18.21 16.90
CA SER A 32 3.45 -18.59 17.43
C SER A 32 3.07 -17.85 18.72
N LEU A 33 4.03 -17.37 19.52
CA LEU A 33 3.79 -16.65 20.77
C LEU A 33 3.37 -15.19 20.58
N GLN A 34 3.67 -14.60 19.43
CA GLN A 34 3.42 -13.19 19.14
C GLN A 34 2.44 -13.07 17.99
N THR A 35 1.43 -12.21 18.16
CA THR A 35 0.36 -12.04 17.17
C THR A 35 0.44 -10.74 16.40
N GLU A 36 1.18 -9.73 16.89
CA GLU A 36 1.23 -8.39 16.31
C GLU A 36 2.67 -8.01 15.92
N TYR A 37 2.88 -7.67 14.64
CA TYR A 37 4.19 -7.43 14.04
C TYR A 37 4.24 -6.07 13.33
N PRO A 38 5.27 -5.25 13.56
CA PRO A 38 5.39 -3.97 12.87
C PRO A 38 5.84 -4.19 11.42
N LEU A 39 5.08 -3.67 10.47
CA LEU A 39 5.47 -3.68 9.06
C LEU A 39 6.40 -2.52 8.75
N ARG A 40 7.47 -2.83 8.02
CA ARG A 40 8.39 -1.83 7.49
C ARG A 40 8.45 -1.97 5.96
N PRO A 41 8.24 -0.87 5.22
CA PRO A 41 8.47 -0.88 3.78
C PRO A 41 9.95 -1.19 3.53
N MET A 42 10.24 -2.01 2.52
CA MET A 42 11.63 -2.18 2.08
C MET A 42 12.20 -0.80 1.74
N ARG A 43 13.43 -0.51 2.22
CA ARG A 43 14.02 0.83 2.28
C ARG A 43 13.96 1.58 0.94
N VAL A 44 12.89 2.35 0.74
CA VAL A 44 12.85 3.45 -0.23
C VAL A 44 13.60 4.60 0.43
N GLN A 45 14.59 5.17 -0.26
CA GLN A 45 15.48 6.22 0.27
C GLN A 45 14.75 7.53 0.66
N ASP A 46 13.44 7.61 0.42
CA ASP A 46 12.69 8.86 0.37
C ASP A 46 12.05 9.27 1.70
N GLY A 47 12.12 8.48 2.78
CA GLY A 47 11.70 8.86 4.15
C GLY A 47 10.23 9.29 4.35
N HIS A 48 9.47 9.37 3.26
CA HIS A 48 8.10 9.86 3.18
C HIS A 48 7.14 8.79 2.67
N THR A 49 7.60 7.56 2.48
CA THR A 49 6.78 6.44 2.05
C THR A 49 5.95 5.90 3.20
N GLU A 50 4.64 5.80 2.98
CA GLU A 50 3.69 5.22 3.92
C GLU A 50 3.01 4.01 3.27
N ILE A 51 2.72 2.99 4.07
CA ILE A 51 1.96 1.83 3.59
C ILE A 51 0.49 2.22 3.55
N TYR A 52 -0.11 2.16 2.36
CA TYR A 52 -1.53 2.41 2.13
C TYR A 52 -2.36 1.15 2.41
N THR A 53 -2.04 0.03 1.77
CA THR A 53 -2.72 -1.26 1.95
C THR A 53 -1.74 -2.43 1.96
N VAL A 54 -2.18 -3.53 2.58
CA VAL A 54 -1.55 -4.85 2.46
C VAL A 54 -2.42 -5.68 1.53
N ASP A 55 -1.88 -6.01 0.35
CA ASP A 55 -2.65 -6.60 -0.74
C ASP A 55 -2.65 -8.12 -0.65
N SER A 56 -1.51 -8.74 -0.29
CA SER A 56 -1.40 -10.17 -0.04
C SER A 56 -0.29 -10.50 0.96
N VAL A 57 -0.49 -11.60 1.69
CA VAL A 57 0.46 -12.15 2.67
C VAL A 57 0.65 -13.64 2.38
N ILE A 58 1.89 -14.02 2.11
CA ILE A 58 2.25 -15.39 1.69
C ILE A 58 3.37 -15.90 2.59
N SER A 59 3.23 -17.13 3.08
CA SER A 59 4.26 -17.85 3.84
C SER A 59 5.39 -18.35 2.95
N SER A 60 6.59 -18.54 3.52
CA SER A 60 7.67 -19.32 2.92
C SER A 60 7.24 -20.74 2.53
N HIS A 61 6.22 -21.29 3.19
CA HIS A 61 5.63 -22.59 2.87
C HIS A 61 4.51 -22.52 1.82
N GLN A 62 4.40 -21.40 1.09
CA GLN A 62 3.38 -21.15 0.05
C GLN A 62 1.93 -21.15 0.55
N GLN A 63 1.73 -21.05 1.87
CA GLN A 63 0.41 -20.85 2.45
C GLN A 63 -0.01 -19.39 2.30
N VAL A 64 -1.26 -19.18 1.84
CA VAL A 64 -1.83 -17.85 1.63
C VAL A 64 -2.67 -17.49 2.85
N TYR A 65 -2.40 -16.33 3.44
CA TYR A 65 -3.21 -15.84 4.56
C TYR A 65 -4.44 -15.12 4.03
N ALA A 66 -5.60 -15.44 4.60
CA ALA A 66 -6.84 -14.75 4.25
C ALA A 66 -6.98 -13.43 5.03
N PRO A 67 -7.40 -12.32 4.40
CA PRO A 67 -7.70 -11.11 5.14
C PRO A 67 -8.93 -11.33 6.02
N PHE A 68 -8.89 -10.86 7.26
CA PHE A 68 -9.99 -11.04 8.22
C PHE A 68 -11.31 -10.42 7.71
N SER A 69 -11.24 -9.38 6.88
CA SER A 69 -12.40 -8.76 6.24
C SER A 69 -13.11 -9.66 5.22
N SER A 70 -12.47 -10.73 4.74
CA SER A 70 -13.08 -11.68 3.80
C SER A 70 -14.04 -12.67 4.46
N PHE A 71 -13.99 -12.83 5.79
CA PHE A 71 -14.87 -13.74 6.51
C PHE A 71 -16.31 -13.24 6.49
N ARG A 72 -17.17 -13.96 5.77
CA ARG A 72 -18.60 -13.62 5.67
C ARG A 72 -19.31 -13.99 6.96
N HIS A 73 -19.94 -12.99 7.57
CA HIS A 73 -20.84 -13.18 8.71
C HIS A 73 -22.12 -13.95 8.30
N LYS A 74 -22.10 -15.28 8.33
CA LYS A 74 -23.34 -16.05 8.45
C LYS A 74 -23.75 -16.08 9.92
N GLY A 75 -24.37 -15.00 10.42
CA GLY A 75 -25.17 -15.06 11.64
C GLY A 75 -24.44 -15.25 12.99
N GLY A 76 -23.18 -14.82 13.12
CA GLY A 76 -22.56 -14.59 14.45
C GLY A 76 -21.86 -15.77 15.13
N MET A 77 -21.74 -16.93 14.48
CA MET A 77 -20.96 -18.06 15.01
C MET A 77 -19.70 -18.30 14.17
N MET A 78 -18.61 -17.59 14.49
CA MET A 78 -17.34 -17.53 13.74
C MET A 78 -16.42 -18.75 13.91
N ARG A 79 -16.81 -19.76 14.69
CA ARG A 79 -15.85 -20.79 15.14
C ARG A 79 -15.54 -21.92 14.14
N HIS A 80 -16.35 -22.12 13.09
CA HIS A 80 -16.23 -23.31 12.24
C HIS A 80 -15.88 -23.01 10.77
N ASP A 81 -15.80 -21.75 10.36
CA ASP A 81 -15.58 -21.35 8.94
C ASP A 81 -14.39 -20.39 8.80
N ALA A 82 -13.60 -20.22 9.87
CA ALA A 82 -12.41 -19.39 9.86
C ALA A 82 -11.27 -20.14 9.16
N ALA A 83 -10.51 -19.44 8.31
CA ALA A 83 -9.36 -20.04 7.65
C ALA A 83 -8.27 -20.41 8.66
N ASP A 84 -7.50 -21.45 8.35
CA ASP A 84 -6.34 -21.90 9.14
C ASP A 84 -5.34 -20.78 9.40
N TYR A 85 -5.22 -19.85 8.45
CA TYR A 85 -4.32 -18.69 8.48
C TYR A 85 -5.07 -17.42 8.06
N TYR A 86 -5.09 -16.43 8.92
CA TYR A 86 -5.66 -15.12 8.61
C TYR A 86 -4.80 -13.97 9.11
N TYR A 87 -5.01 -12.80 8.50
CA TYR A 87 -4.37 -11.58 8.91
C TYR A 87 -5.33 -10.40 8.99
N HIS A 88 -5.01 -9.44 9.83
CA HIS A 88 -5.65 -8.13 9.85
C HIS A 88 -4.61 -7.05 10.10
N THR A 89 -4.81 -5.88 9.53
CA THR A 89 -3.86 -4.76 9.64
C THR A 89 -4.36 -3.70 10.62
N ARG A 90 -3.49 -3.16 11.45
CA ARG A 90 -3.77 -1.96 12.26
C ARG A 90 -2.85 -0.83 11.87
N VAL A 91 -3.40 0.37 11.77
CA VAL A 91 -2.63 1.57 11.46
C VAL A 91 -2.67 2.52 12.66
N ARG A 92 -1.50 3.02 13.07
CA ARG A 92 -1.36 3.98 14.16
C ARG A 92 -0.44 5.11 13.74
N ARG A 93 -0.77 6.34 14.11
CA ARG A 93 0.09 7.49 13.83
C ARG A 93 1.31 7.48 14.77
N GLY A 94 2.50 7.54 14.19
CA GLY A 94 3.76 7.61 14.91
C GLY A 94 4.13 9.04 15.37
N PRO A 95 5.17 9.19 16.21
CA PRO A 95 5.64 10.48 16.69
C PRO A 95 6.14 11.43 15.58
N SER A 96 6.64 10.87 14.47
CA SER A 96 7.07 11.63 13.28
C SER A 96 5.90 12.20 12.46
N GLY A 97 4.67 11.86 12.80
CA GLY A 97 3.47 12.21 12.04
C GLY A 97 3.12 11.22 10.93
N LEU A 98 4.03 10.32 10.55
CA LEU A 98 3.83 9.23 9.59
C LEU A 98 2.97 8.10 10.20
N TYR A 99 2.38 7.28 9.33
CA TYR A 99 1.62 6.10 9.73
C TYR A 99 2.51 4.86 9.90
N ASN A 100 2.38 4.21 11.06
CA ASN A 100 2.96 2.90 11.35
C ASN A 100 1.88 1.84 11.14
N THR A 101 2.18 0.84 10.32
CA THR A 101 1.29 -0.29 10.05
C THR A 101 1.77 -1.51 10.82
N TRP A 102 0.83 -2.20 11.46
CA TRP A 102 1.05 -3.44 12.18
C TRP A 102 0.26 -4.56 11.50
N LEU A 103 0.91 -5.68 11.24
CA LEU A 103 0.29 -6.91 10.80
C LEU A 103 -0.08 -7.73 12.03
N ILE A 104 -1.34 -8.10 12.12
CA ILE A 104 -1.83 -9.06 13.11
C ILE A 104 -2.09 -10.36 12.38
N VAL A 105 -1.51 -11.45 12.86
CA VAL A 105 -1.71 -12.79 12.34
C VAL A 105 -2.43 -13.65 13.36
N GLY A 106 -3.20 -14.61 12.88
CA GLY A 106 -3.92 -15.57 13.70
C GLY A 106 -4.53 -16.66 12.83
N GLY A 107 -5.28 -17.55 13.46
CA GLY A 107 -5.90 -18.70 12.80
C GLY A 107 -5.84 -19.93 13.69
N GLU A 108 -6.52 -20.99 13.26
CA GLU A 108 -6.52 -22.27 13.98
C GLU A 108 -5.10 -22.85 14.10
N ALA A 109 -4.25 -22.63 13.09
CA ALA A 109 -2.85 -23.07 13.13
C ALA A 109 -2.05 -22.39 14.25
N PHE A 110 -2.35 -21.13 14.58
CA PHE A 110 -1.72 -20.40 15.68
C PHE A 110 -2.23 -20.92 17.03
N ASP A 111 -3.54 -21.15 17.16
CA ASP A 111 -4.14 -21.67 18.40
C ASP A 111 -3.63 -23.10 18.71
N ASN A 112 -3.50 -23.94 17.67
CA ASN A 112 -2.97 -25.30 17.78
C ASN A 112 -1.44 -25.38 17.76
N HIS A 113 -0.72 -24.25 17.76
CA HIS A 113 0.75 -24.17 17.75
C HIS A 113 1.39 -25.03 16.64
N THR A 114 0.73 -25.11 15.48
CA THR A 114 1.17 -25.91 14.32
C THR A 114 2.02 -25.08 13.34
N VAL A 115 2.10 -23.77 13.57
CA VAL A 115 2.95 -22.81 12.87
C VAL A 115 4.44 -23.19 13.06
N PRO A 116 5.22 -23.38 11.99
CA PRO A 116 6.66 -23.63 12.07
C PRO A 116 7.43 -22.48 12.75
N GLU A 117 8.48 -22.80 13.51
CA GLU A 117 9.29 -21.79 14.22
C GLU A 117 10.05 -20.84 13.27
N ASP A 118 10.41 -21.31 12.08
CA ASP A 118 11.14 -20.54 11.05
C ASP A 118 10.21 -19.99 9.95
N GLU A 119 8.94 -19.78 10.26
CA GLU A 119 7.99 -19.24 9.27
C GLU A 119 8.32 -17.78 8.93
N SER A 120 8.40 -17.49 7.63
CA SER A 120 8.62 -16.14 7.13
C SER A 120 7.52 -15.71 6.17
N LEU A 121 7.07 -14.47 6.31
CA LEU A 121 6.00 -13.90 5.52
C LEU A 121 6.57 -12.91 4.49
N SER A 122 6.16 -13.09 3.25
CA SER A 122 6.35 -12.15 2.16
C SER A 122 5.06 -11.38 1.94
N LEU A 123 5.15 -10.04 1.96
CA LEU A 123 3.98 -9.18 1.79
C LEU A 123 4.10 -8.36 0.52
N THR A 124 2.98 -8.29 -0.21
CA THR A 124 2.78 -7.33 -1.29
C THR A 124 2.00 -6.15 -0.71
N LEU A 125 2.56 -4.96 -0.86
CA LEU A 125 2.06 -3.73 -0.27
C LEU A 125 1.77 -2.72 -1.37
N THR A 126 0.81 -1.84 -1.11
CA THR A 126 0.69 -0.60 -1.88
C THR A 126 1.16 0.54 -1.00
N GLY A 127 2.14 1.30 -1.49
CA GLY A 127 2.69 2.48 -0.85
C GLY A 127 2.06 3.77 -1.38
N THR A 128 2.13 4.82 -0.56
CA THR A 128 1.86 6.20 -0.97
C THR A 128 3.01 7.08 -0.53
N ASN A 129 3.22 8.18 -1.24
CA ASN A 129 3.99 9.28 -0.68
C ASN A 129 3.09 9.96 0.35
N GLY A 130 3.48 9.94 1.62
CA GLY A 130 2.75 10.52 2.75
C GLY A 130 2.68 12.05 2.67
N GLN A 131 3.05 12.73 3.74
CA GLN A 131 3.03 14.20 3.78
C GLN A 131 4.20 14.83 3.00
N LEU A 132 4.29 14.59 1.69
CA LEU A 132 5.11 15.44 0.83
C LEU A 132 4.50 16.85 0.83
N PRO A 133 5.29 17.90 1.09
CA PRO A 133 4.79 19.27 1.00
C PRO A 133 4.24 19.49 -0.41
N ARG A 134 2.94 19.85 -0.49
CA ARG A 134 2.26 20.19 -1.76
C ARG A 134 2.99 21.26 -2.61
N ARG A 135 3.96 21.97 -2.03
CA ARG A 135 4.79 22.99 -2.70
C ARG A 135 6.05 22.46 -3.40
N ALA A 136 6.52 21.24 -3.09
CA ALA A 136 7.73 20.68 -3.70
C ALA A 136 7.48 20.00 -5.06
N LEU A 137 6.21 19.66 -5.37
CA LEU A 137 5.82 19.01 -6.63
C LEU A 137 5.66 19.99 -7.81
N GLN A 138 5.89 21.29 -7.62
CA GLN A 138 5.73 22.30 -8.68
C GLN A 138 6.93 22.39 -9.64
N SER A 139 8.05 21.69 -9.37
CA SER A 139 9.27 21.78 -10.19
C SER A 139 9.68 20.49 -10.90
N THR A 140 9.01 19.35 -10.68
CA THR A 140 9.24 18.12 -11.46
C THR A 140 8.55 18.21 -12.80
N ARG A 141 9.12 19.03 -13.68
CA ARG A 141 8.87 18.95 -15.11
C ARG A 141 9.39 17.58 -15.57
N ALA A 142 8.49 16.64 -15.82
CA ALA A 142 8.83 15.45 -16.59
C ALA A 142 9.48 15.96 -17.88
N ARG A 143 10.80 15.77 -18.03
CA ARG A 143 11.50 16.07 -19.27
C ARG A 143 10.99 15.04 -20.27
N TYR A 144 9.97 15.43 -21.03
CA TYR A 144 9.59 14.76 -22.25
C TYR A 144 10.81 14.80 -23.17
N GLY A 145 11.33 13.63 -23.52
CA GLY A 145 12.52 13.49 -24.34
C GLY A 145 12.29 14.10 -25.73
N ASP A 146 13.28 14.88 -26.15
CA ASP A 146 13.73 15.11 -27.53
C ASP A 146 12.66 15.11 -28.63
N GLU A 147 12.05 16.28 -28.85
CA GLU A 147 11.64 16.68 -30.20
C GLU A 147 12.90 16.96 -31.03
N ASN A 148 13.38 16.00 -31.83
CA ASN A 148 14.19 16.28 -33.02
C ASN A 148 14.43 15.03 -33.90
N HIS A 149 13.38 14.38 -34.39
CA HIS A 149 13.55 13.48 -35.55
C HIS A 149 12.26 13.13 -36.34
N PHE A 150 11.51 14.11 -36.86
CA PHE A 150 10.53 13.80 -37.92
C PHE A 150 10.36 14.99 -38.88
N ARG A 151 11.37 15.20 -39.73
CA ARG A 151 11.23 15.96 -40.99
C ARG A 151 11.97 15.25 -42.12
N GLN A 152 11.34 14.19 -42.60
CA GLN A 152 11.51 13.49 -43.89
C GLN A 152 10.66 12.24 -43.66
N TYR A 153 9.41 12.17 -44.13
CA TYR A 153 9.03 11.90 -45.50
C TYR A 153 7.62 12.44 -45.73
N CYS A 154 7.46 13.38 -46.66
CA CYS A 154 6.24 13.61 -47.44
C CYS A 154 6.64 14.45 -48.66
N SER A 155 7.23 13.77 -49.65
CA SER A 155 7.37 14.26 -51.02
C SER A 155 7.01 13.10 -51.94
N ALA A 156 5.74 13.03 -52.31
CA ALA A 156 5.21 12.47 -53.54
C ALA A 156 3.74 12.90 -53.62
#